data_AF-A0A1Q8R0S3-F1
#
_entry.id   AF-A0A1Q8R0S3-F1
#
_cell.length_a   1.000
_cell.length_b   1.000
_cell.length_c   1.000
_cell.angle_alpha   90.00
_cell.angle_beta   90.00
_cell.angle_gamma   90.00
#
_symmetry.space_group_name_H-M   'P 1'
#
loop_
_entity.id
_entity.type
_entity.pdbx_description
1 polymer ?
#
loop_
_entity_poly.entity_id
_entity_poly.type
_entity_poly.pdbx_seq_one_letter_code
_entity_poly.pdbx_strand_id
1 'polypeptide(L)'
;MGLMTSSGTYLNLGLLLGAFWATLVASQARFRPIRNKKFFFSALIGGMLMGYGARIAYGCNVGALLNGIASSSLTGWIFAIAVFLGTWIGSKLLVKYLL
;
A
#
# COMPACT_ATOMS: atom_id res chain seq x y z
N MET A 1 25.19 -6.09 -11.84
CA MET A 1 23.74 -5.76 -11.77
C MET A 1 23.19 -6.37 -10.48
N GLY A 2 23.54 -5.79 -9.32
CA GLY A 2 23.29 -6.40 -8.02
C GLY A 2 21.98 -5.92 -7.40
N LEU A 3 21.22 -6.85 -6.81
CA LEU A 3 19.99 -6.59 -6.05
C LEU A 3 20.17 -5.55 -4.91
N MET A 4 21.42 -5.31 -4.50
CA MET A 4 21.83 -4.51 -3.36
C MET A 4 22.33 -3.09 -3.71
N THR A 5 22.22 -2.62 -4.95
CA THR A 5 22.70 -1.25 -5.33
C THR A 5 21.56 -0.25 -5.57
N SER A 6 20.32 -0.71 -5.65
CA SER A 6 19.15 0.16 -5.89
C SER A 6 18.62 0.73 -4.57
N SER A 7 18.50 2.05 -4.46
CA SER A 7 17.97 2.75 -3.27
C SER A 7 16.61 2.21 -2.80
N GLY A 8 15.79 1.70 -3.72
CA GLY A 8 14.53 1.05 -3.41
C GLY A 8 14.66 -0.20 -2.52
N THR A 9 15.71 -1.01 -2.68
CA THR A 9 15.92 -2.21 -1.87
C THR A 9 16.18 -1.84 -0.41
N TYR A 10 17.01 -0.83 -0.16
CA TYR A 10 17.29 -0.33 1.19
C TYR A 10 16.06 0.23 1.87
N LEU A 11 15.21 0.98 1.15
CA LEU A 11 13.95 1.50 1.67
C LEU A 11 12.98 0.37 2.03
N ASN A 12 12.86 -0.66 1.19
CA ASN A 12 11.99 -1.81 1.47
C ASN A 12 12.48 -2.61 2.70
N LEU A 13 13.80 -2.84 2.80
CA LEU A 13 14.39 -3.51 3.95
C LEU A 13 14.21 -2.71 5.24
N GLY A 14 14.46 -1.40 5.19
CA GLY A 14 14.23 -0.50 6.32
C GLY A 14 12.76 -0.47 6.77
N LEU A 15 11.82 -0.45 5.82
CA LEU A 15 10.38 -0.51 6.11
C LEU A 15 9.99 -1.83 6.79
N LEU A 16 10.47 -2.97 6.27
CA LEU A 16 10.19 -4.29 6.84
C LEU A 16 10.76 -4.44 8.25
N LEU A 17 12.04 -4.09 8.44
CA LEU A 17 12.70 -4.18 9.73
C LEU A 17 12.11 -3.19 10.74
N GLY A 18 11.83 -1.96 10.31
CA GLY A 18 11.23 -0.94 11.15
C GLY A 18 9.81 -1.29 11.60
N ALA A 19 8.96 -1.79 10.70
CA ALA A 19 7.62 -2.24 11.04
C ALA A 19 7.65 -3.43 12.02
N PHE A 20 8.59 -4.36 11.83
CA PHE A 20 8.78 -5.49 12.74
C PHE A 20 9.20 -5.00 14.13
N TRP A 21 10.18 -4.08 14.21
CA TRP A 21 10.64 -3.53 15.49
C TRP A 21 9.54 -2.74 16.20
N ALA A 22 8.81 -1.90 15.48
CA ALA A 22 7.72 -1.10 16.02
C ALA A 22 6.59 -1.97 16.61
N THR A 23 6.25 -3.07 15.94
CA THR A 23 5.21 -4.00 16.44
C THR A 23 5.67 -4.80 17.66
N LEU A 24 6.96 -5.14 17.77
CA LEU A 24 7.54 -5.73 18.99
C LEU A 24 7.48 -4.76 20.17
N VAL A 25 7.92 -3.51 19.98
CA VAL A 25 7.90 -2.48 21.03
C VAL A 25 6.46 -2.15 21.45
N ALA A 26 5.52 -2.12 20.50
CA ALA A 26 4.10 -1.91 20.81
C ALA A 26 3.43 -3.13 21.46
N SER A 27 4.12 -4.26 21.62
CA SER A 27 3.58 -5.55 22.13
C SER A 27 2.30 -6.00 21.41
N GLN A 28 2.12 -5.57 20.16
CA GLN A 28 0.93 -5.80 19.34
C GLN A 28 1.18 -6.86 18.25
N ALA A 29 2.25 -7.65 18.41
CA ALA A 29 2.59 -8.76 17.52
C ALA A 29 1.55 -9.88 17.63
N ARG A 30 0.40 -9.67 16.98
CA ARG A 30 -0.72 -10.61 16.95
C ARG A 30 -0.75 -11.30 15.59
N PHE A 31 -0.36 -12.57 15.57
CA PHE A 31 -0.59 -13.43 14.41
C PHE A 31 -2.10 -13.65 14.22
N ARG A 32 -2.64 -13.09 13.13
CA ARG A 32 -4.04 -13.30 12.72
C ARG A 32 -4.08 -14.31 11.57
N PRO A 33 -4.40 -15.59 11.82
CA PRO A 33 -4.53 -16.55 10.73
C PRO A 33 -5.71 -16.17 9.82
N ILE A 34 -5.51 -16.32 8.52
CA ILE A 34 -6.53 -16.04 7.51
C ILE A 34 -7.60 -17.12 7.61
N ARG A 35 -8.73 -16.82 8.26
CA ARG A 35 -9.79 -17.80 8.54
C ARG A 35 -10.59 -18.19 7.28
N ASN A 36 -10.70 -17.29 6.31
CA ASN A 36 -11.60 -17.45 5.15
C ASN A 36 -10.84 -17.42 3.82
N LYS A 37 -11.08 -18.43 2.97
CA LYS A 37 -10.55 -18.49 1.58
C LYS A 37 -10.97 -17.27 0.75
N LYS A 38 -12.15 -16.71 1.00
CA LYS A 38 -12.64 -15.47 0.34
C LYS A 38 -11.72 -14.27 0.62
N PHE A 39 -11.21 -14.17 1.85
CA PHE A 39 -10.29 -13.10 2.27
C PHE A 39 -8.95 -13.22 1.56
N PHE A 40 -8.45 -14.44 1.39
CA PHE A 40 -7.22 -14.70 0.63
C PHE A 40 -7.35 -14.29 -0.84
N PHE A 41 -8.41 -14.71 -1.52
CA PHE A 41 -8.64 -14.32 -2.93
C PHE A 41 -8.81 -12.81 -3.10
N SER A 42 -9.56 -12.16 -2.21
CA SER A 42 -9.74 -10.70 -2.26
C SER A 42 -8.42 -9.96 -2.01
N ALA A 43 -7.59 -10.42 -1.07
CA ALA A 43 -6.28 -9.83 -0.81
C ALA A 43 -5.32 -10.02 -2.00
N LEU A 44 -5.36 -11.18 -2.67
CA LEU A 44 -4.54 -11.45 -3.85
C LEU A 44 -4.94 -10.55 -5.03
N ILE A 45 -6.24 -10.48 -5.33
CA ILE A 45 -6.76 -9.62 -6.41
C ILE A 45 -6.49 -8.14 -6.09
N GLY A 46 -6.71 -7.72 -4.85
CA GLY A 46 -6.43 -6.36 -4.40
C GLY A 46 -4.94 -6.00 -4.52
N GLY A 47 -4.04 -6.91 -4.15
CA GLY A 47 -2.60 -6.73 -4.30
C GLY A 47 -2.17 -6.60 -5.77
N MET A 48 -2.74 -7.41 -6.66
CA MET A 48 -2.49 -7.32 -8.10
C MET A 48 -2.97 -5.98 -8.68
N LEU A 49 -4.20 -5.56 -8.34
CA LEU A 49 -4.74 -4.25 -8.78
C LEU A 49 -3.91 -3.09 -8.25
N MET A 50 -3.50 -3.13 -6.98
CA MET A 50 -2.66 -2.10 -6.36
C MET A 50 -1.30 -2.00 -7.05
N GLY A 51 -0.66 -3.14 -7.34
CA GLY A 51 0.59 -3.19 -8.08
C GLY A 51 0.45 -2.64 -9.50
N TYR A 52 -0.57 -3.06 -10.23
CA TYR A 52 -0.84 -2.59 -11.59
C TYR A 52 -1.10 -1.07 -11.62
N GLY A 53 -1.93 -0.56 -10.72
CA GLY A 53 -2.21 0.87 -10.60
C GLY A 53 -0.97 1.70 -10.26
N ALA A 54 -0.10 1.22 -9.37
CA ALA A 54 1.15 1.89 -9.04
C ALA A 54 2.11 2.03 -10.23
N ARG A 55 2.08 1.07 -11.17
CA ARG A 55 2.89 1.13 -12.40
C ARG A 55 2.32 2.13 -13.40
N ILE A 56 1.00 2.18 -13.58
CA ILE A 56 0.36 3.16 -14.49
C ILE A 56 0.56 4.59 -13.98
N ALA A 57 0.41 4.79 -12.67
CA ALA A 57 0.56 6.12 -12.07
C ALA A 57 2.02 6.54 -11.87
N TYR A 58 2.99 5.68 -12.21
CA TYR A 58 4.43 5.89 -11.98
C TYR A 58 4.74 6.39 -10.56
N GLY A 59 4.03 5.85 -9.56
CA GLY A 59 4.09 6.38 -8.21
C GLY A 59 3.41 5.50 -7.16
N CYS A 60 3.67 5.82 -5.90
CA CYS A 60 3.03 5.21 -4.75
C CYS A 60 2.41 6.30 -3.87
N ASN A 61 1.58 5.92 -2.89
CA ASN A 61 0.98 6.91 -2.00
C ASN A 61 2.03 7.79 -1.29
N VAL A 62 3.20 7.25 -0.94
CA VAL A 62 4.26 8.04 -0.31
C VAL A 62 4.95 8.97 -1.32
N GLY A 63 5.19 8.49 -2.55
CA GLY A 63 5.97 9.22 -3.55
C GLY A 63 5.17 10.15 -4.46
N ALA A 64 3.92 9.82 -4.81
CA ALA A 64 3.08 10.61 -5.70
C ALA A 64 2.11 11.52 -4.94
N LEU A 65 1.53 11.04 -3.83
CA LEU A 65 0.62 11.83 -3.01
C LEU A 65 1.38 12.83 -2.14
N LEU A 66 2.26 12.36 -1.24
CA LEU A 66 2.92 13.24 -0.26
C LEU A 66 3.89 14.20 -0.94
N ASN A 67 4.76 13.71 -1.82
CA ASN A 67 5.70 14.57 -2.54
C ASN A 67 5.00 15.47 -3.58
N GLY A 68 3.94 14.98 -4.22
CA GLY A 68 3.17 15.75 -5.21
C GLY A 68 2.38 16.90 -4.55
N ILE A 69 1.81 16.67 -3.37
CA ILE A 69 1.16 17.70 -2.56
C ILE A 69 2.20 18.67 -1.98
N ALA A 70 3.33 18.17 -1.46
CA ALA A 70 4.41 19.00 -0.93
C ALA A 70 4.98 19.98 -1.98
N SER A 71 5.10 19.53 -3.23
CA SER A 71 5.49 20.37 -4.37
C SER A 71 4.33 21.15 -5.01
N SER A 72 3.12 21.11 -4.42
CA SER A 72 1.89 21.74 -4.95
C SER A 72 1.58 21.44 -6.43
N SER A 73 1.93 20.24 -6.91
CA SER A 73 1.73 19.85 -8.31
C SER A 73 0.31 19.38 -8.57
N LEU A 74 -0.24 19.80 -9.72
CA LEU A 74 -1.57 19.40 -10.20
C LEU A 74 -1.73 17.87 -10.23
N THR A 75 -0.70 17.15 -10.66
CA THR A 75 -0.66 15.68 -10.71
C THR A 75 -0.85 15.05 -9.32
N GLY A 76 -0.29 15.64 -8.26
CA GLY A 76 -0.45 15.15 -6.89
C GLY A 76 -1.89 15.30 -6.38
N TRP A 77 -2.54 16.42 -6.72
CA TRP A 77 -3.95 16.67 -6.39
C TRP A 77 -4.90 15.74 -7.15
N ILE A 78 -4.65 15.50 -8.43
CA ILE A 78 -5.44 14.58 -9.25
C ILE A 78 -5.30 13.15 -8.73
N PHE A 79 -4.07 12.75 -8.39
CA PHE A 79 -3.81 11.45 -7.78
C PHE A 79 -4.54 11.31 -6.43
N ALA A 80 -4.60 12.39 -5.63
CA ALA A 80 -5.31 12.38 -4.36
C ALA A 80 -6.81 12.14 -4.50
N ILE A 81 -7.46 12.84 -5.42
CA ILE A 81 -8.90 12.66 -5.68
C ILE A 81 -9.17 11.23 -6.18
N ALA A 82 -8.35 10.73 -7.11
CA ALA A 82 -8.49 9.39 -7.66
C ALA A 82 -8.33 8.29 -6.59
N VAL A 83 -7.29 8.41 -5.73
CA VAL A 83 -7.06 7.47 -4.62
C VAL A 83 -8.18 7.55 -3.59
N PHE A 84 -8.69 8.74 -3.29
CA PHE A 84 -9.78 8.92 -2.34
C PHE A 84 -11.07 8.25 -2.82
N LEU A 85 -11.47 8.46 -4.07
CA LEU A 85 -12.63 7.81 -4.67
C LEU A 85 -12.45 6.29 -4.76
N GLY A 86 -11.27 5.83 -5.19
CA GLY A 86 -10.95 4.41 -5.30
C GLY A 86 -10.99 3.68 -3.95
N THR A 87 -10.44 4.29 -2.89
CA THR A 87 -10.47 3.71 -1.53
C THR A 87 -11.86 3.73 -0.92
N TRP A 88 -12.67 4.76 -1.18
CA TRP A 88 -14.07 4.81 -0.73
C TRP A 88 -14.89 3.65 -1.30
N ILE A 89 -14.80 3.45 -2.62
CA ILE A 89 -15.52 2.37 -3.32
C ILE A 89 -14.97 1.01 -2.90
N GLY A 90 -13.64 0.87 -2.82
CA GLY A 90 -12.98 -0.35 -2.37
C GLY A 90 -13.35 -0.75 -0.93
N SER A 91 -13.44 0.22 -0.01
CA SER A 91 -13.86 -0.02 1.37
C SER A 91 -15.30 -0.49 1.46
N LYS A 92 -16.22 0.16 0.73
CA LYS A 92 -17.63 -0.28 0.63
C LYS A 92 -17.74 -1.71 0.08
N LEU A 93 -16.97 -2.04 -0.96
CA LEU A 93 -16.97 -3.37 -1.56
C LEU A 93 -16.43 -4.41 -0.59
N LEU A 94 -15.32 -4.11 0.09
CA LEU A 94 -14.69 -5.01 1.06
C LEU A 94 -15.61 -5.29 2.26
N VAL A 95 -16.25 -4.26 2.81
CA VAL A 95 -17.21 -4.43 3.92
C VAL A 95 -18.42 -5.25 3.49
N LYS A 96 -18.92 -5.08 2.25
CA LYS A 96 -20.12 -5.78 1.77
C LYS A 96 -19.88 -7.24 1.37
N TYR A 97 -18.69 -7.57 0.85
CA TYR A 97 -18.38 -8.92 0.33
C TYR A 97 -17.61 -9.81 1.31
N LEU A 98 -16.91 -9.22 2.28
CA LEU A 98 -15.88 -9.92 3.04
C LEU A 98 -16.14 -9.97 4.55
N LEU A 99 -16.99 -9.09 5.07
CA LEU A 99 -17.37 -8.94 6.47
C LEU A 99 -18.84 -9.35 6.64
#